data_AF-A0A0A2WP10-F1
#
_entry.id   AF-A0A0A2WP10-F1
#
_cell.length_a   1.000
_cell.length_b   1.000
_cell.length_c   1.000
_cell.angle_alpha   90.00
_cell.angle_beta   90.00
_cell.angle_gamma   90.00
#
_symmetry.space_group_name_H-M   'P 1'
#
loop_
_entity.id
_entity.type
_entity.pdbx_description
1 polymer ?
#
loop_
_entity_poly.entity_id
_entity_poly.type
_entity_poly.pdbx_seq_one_letter_code
_entity_poly.pdbx_strand_id
1 'polypeptide(L)'
;MPIDRRDPAGRTQSRGRCHLYVLPVVVEDLLKLGFSRDPLARLQQLHPRWYEQFDLDRAFTLETESVPDARRLELRFRREFAAHNAPRPLTMREDAGGAREWYRGAYDSLAAASHALEGEGFTRHAPLRTWLRTALEARADLLFDWTSLLGVDDRETPRPGGLRATPAQTAVRDALGAFDALDIDLAPWLPEAVLRWHRASR
;
A
#
# COMPACT_ATOMS: atom_id res chain seq x y z
N MET A 1 38.24 -29.72 -2.12
CA MET A 1 37.84 -28.34 -1.81
C MET A 1 36.44 -28.35 -1.22
N PRO A 2 36.25 -28.25 0.11
CA PRO A 2 34.92 -28.10 0.68
C PRO A 2 34.57 -26.61 0.76
N ILE A 3 33.43 -26.23 0.18
CA ILE A 3 32.84 -24.90 0.32
C ILE A 3 32.16 -24.84 1.70
N ASP A 4 32.63 -23.95 2.57
CA ASP A 4 31.97 -23.63 3.85
C ASP A 4 30.66 -22.85 3.58
N ARG A 5 29.56 -23.42 4.05
CA ARG A 5 28.19 -22.89 3.98
C ARG A 5 27.85 -22.15 5.28
N ARG A 6 28.30 -20.92 5.48
CA ARG A 6 27.74 -20.03 6.52
C ARG A 6 27.80 -18.57 6.08
N ASP A 7 26.83 -18.16 5.28
CA ASP A 7 26.44 -16.75 5.21
C ASP A 7 25.35 -16.48 6.28
N PRO A 8 25.66 -15.75 7.37
CA PRO A 8 24.69 -15.44 8.42
C PRO A 8 23.62 -14.43 7.98
N ALA A 9 23.77 -13.73 6.85
CA ALA A 9 22.81 -12.74 6.37
C ALA A 9 21.49 -13.35 5.86
N GLY A 10 21.51 -14.61 5.39
CA GLY A 10 20.32 -15.28 4.87
C GLY A 10 19.31 -15.73 5.95
N ARG A 11 19.75 -15.87 7.22
CA ARG A 11 18.88 -16.35 8.33
C ARG A 11 18.18 -15.23 9.09
N THR A 12 18.66 -13.99 8.99
CA THR A 12 18.04 -12.82 9.62
C THR A 12 16.95 -12.20 8.73
N GLN A 13 17.06 -12.32 7.39
CA GLN A 13 16.01 -11.87 6.47
C GLN A 13 14.73 -12.73 6.47
N SER A 14 14.75 -13.92 7.09
CA SER A 14 13.57 -14.79 7.20
C SER A 14 12.80 -14.62 8.50
N ARG A 15 13.35 -13.93 9.50
CA ARG A 15 12.68 -13.61 10.77
C ARG A 15 12.06 -12.22 10.70
N GLY A 16 10.93 -12.04 11.38
CA GLY A 16 10.23 -10.76 11.47
C GLY A 16 8.88 -10.81 10.74
N ARG A 17 7.94 -10.04 11.29
CA ARG A 17 6.55 -9.99 10.84
C ARG A 17 6.43 -9.72 9.35
N CYS A 18 5.47 -10.38 8.73
CA CYS A 18 5.08 -10.21 7.35
C CYS A 18 3.56 -10.25 7.25
N HIS A 19 3.00 -9.65 6.21
CA HIS A 19 1.57 -9.55 6.03
C HIS A 19 1.19 -10.15 4.68
N LEU A 20 0.20 -11.05 4.68
CA LEU A 20 -0.61 -11.27 3.48
C LEU A 20 -1.58 -10.09 3.36
N TYR A 21 -1.74 -9.52 2.17
CA TYR A 21 -2.71 -8.45 1.91
C TYR A 21 -3.70 -8.87 0.85
N VAL A 22 -4.94 -8.40 1.00
CA VAL A 22 -6.01 -8.46 0.00
C VAL A 22 -6.49 -7.03 -0.25
N LEU A 23 -6.37 -6.57 -1.48
CA LEU A 23 -6.64 -5.19 -1.89
C LEU A 23 -7.68 -5.18 -3.02
N PRO A 24 -8.98 -5.06 -2.70
CA PRO A 24 -10.04 -4.91 -3.69
C PRO A 24 -9.96 -3.55 -4.38
N VAL A 25 -10.30 -3.49 -5.65
CA VAL A 25 -10.38 -2.25 -6.45
C VAL A 25 -11.79 -1.65 -6.29
N VAL A 26 -11.91 -0.32 -6.21
CA VAL A 26 -13.20 0.35 -5.94
C VAL A 26 -14.22 0.15 -7.07
N VAL A 27 -13.79 0.24 -8.32
CA VAL A 27 -14.67 0.35 -9.50
C VAL A 27 -14.83 -0.96 -10.29
N GLU A 28 -14.08 -1.99 -9.92
CA GLU A 28 -14.13 -3.29 -10.57
C GLU A 28 -14.22 -4.37 -9.52
N ASP A 29 -14.89 -5.47 -9.85
CA ASP A 29 -14.86 -6.70 -9.05
C ASP A 29 -13.50 -7.42 -9.19
N LEU A 30 -12.41 -6.69 -9.00
CA LEU A 30 -11.03 -7.14 -9.05
C LEU A 30 -10.36 -6.91 -7.71
N LEU A 31 -9.43 -7.78 -7.36
CA LEU A 31 -8.58 -7.62 -6.19
C LEU A 31 -7.15 -8.06 -6.48
N LYS A 32 -6.21 -7.47 -5.74
CA LYS A 32 -4.82 -7.93 -5.64
C LYS A 32 -4.67 -8.78 -4.38
N LEU A 33 -4.04 -9.94 -4.51
CA LEU A 33 -3.52 -10.74 -3.41
C LEU A 33 -1.99 -10.68 -3.43
N GLY A 34 -1.34 -10.64 -2.28
CA GLY A 34 0.10 -10.82 -2.19
C GLY A 34 0.59 -10.75 -0.75
N PHE A 35 1.91 -10.66 -0.56
CA PHE A 35 2.48 -10.44 0.76
C PHE A 35 3.60 -9.40 0.76
N SER A 36 3.82 -8.77 1.90
CA SER A 36 4.89 -7.79 2.12
C SER A 36 5.22 -7.67 3.61
N ARG A 37 6.45 -7.26 3.92
CA ARG A 37 6.77 -6.77 5.28
C ARG A 37 6.22 -5.36 5.52
N ASP A 38 6.04 -4.61 4.44
CA ASP A 38 5.47 -3.27 4.44
C ASP A 38 4.34 -3.20 3.39
N PRO A 39 3.08 -3.51 3.78
CA PRO A 39 1.91 -3.34 2.91
C PRO A 39 1.71 -1.92 2.39
N LEU A 40 2.02 -0.89 3.17
CA LEU A 40 1.88 0.51 2.75
C LEU A 40 2.84 0.83 1.60
N ALA A 41 4.12 0.45 1.73
CA ALA A 41 5.09 0.63 0.65
C ALA A 41 4.67 -0.13 -0.62
N ARG A 42 4.04 -1.30 -0.47
CA ARG A 42 3.55 -2.08 -1.62
C ARG A 42 2.36 -1.40 -2.30
N LEU A 43 1.42 -0.84 -1.55
CA LEU A 43 0.31 -0.04 -2.09
C LEU A 43 0.82 1.14 -2.92
N GLN A 44 1.79 1.89 -2.38
CA GLN A 44 2.43 3.03 -3.06
C GLN A 44 3.15 2.63 -4.36
N GLN A 45 3.73 1.42 -4.41
CA GLN A 45 4.33 0.88 -5.63
C GLN A 45 3.27 0.54 -6.69
N LEU A 46 2.12 -0.01 -6.28
CA LEU A 46 1.04 -0.40 -7.19
C LEU A 46 0.39 0.83 -7.86
N HIS A 47 0.12 1.89 -7.10
CA HIS A 47 -0.51 3.09 -7.60
C HIS A 47 -0.17 4.34 -6.76
N PRO A 48 0.12 5.52 -7.35
CA PRO A 48 0.36 6.77 -6.60
C PRO A 48 -0.83 7.17 -5.73
N ARG A 49 -2.03 7.09 -6.30
CA ARG A 49 -3.32 7.37 -5.62
C ARG A 49 -3.96 6.08 -5.14
N TRP A 50 -3.18 5.22 -4.49
CA TRP A 50 -3.65 3.90 -4.03
C TRP A 50 -4.89 4.00 -3.14
N TYR A 51 -5.04 5.09 -2.39
CA TYR A 51 -6.17 5.36 -1.50
C TYR A 51 -7.49 5.65 -2.23
N GLU A 52 -7.45 5.99 -3.52
CA GLU A 52 -8.65 6.12 -4.36
C GLU A 52 -8.91 4.86 -5.18
N GLN A 53 -7.85 4.12 -5.50
CA GLN A 53 -7.94 2.97 -6.39
C GLN A 53 -8.39 1.70 -5.67
N PHE A 54 -7.99 1.54 -4.40
CA PHE A 54 -8.35 0.38 -3.59
C PHE A 54 -9.45 0.72 -2.58
N ASP A 55 -10.39 -0.21 -2.41
CA ASP A 55 -11.41 -0.13 -1.38
C ASP A 55 -10.78 -0.51 -0.03
N LEU A 56 -10.39 0.51 0.74
CA LEU A 56 -9.67 0.33 2.01
C LEU A 56 -10.56 -0.18 3.15
N ASP A 57 -11.88 -0.04 3.00
CA ASP A 57 -12.86 -0.50 3.98
C ASP A 57 -13.12 -2.01 3.83
N ARG A 58 -13.01 -2.51 2.60
CA ARG A 58 -13.04 -3.95 2.31
C ARG A 58 -11.66 -4.61 2.34
N ALA A 59 -10.60 -3.86 2.08
CA ALA A 59 -9.24 -4.39 2.13
C ALA A 59 -8.88 -4.88 3.54
N PHE A 60 -7.95 -5.83 3.60
CA PHE A 60 -7.44 -6.34 4.87
C PHE A 60 -6.02 -6.89 4.74
N THR A 61 -5.35 -7.08 5.89
CA THR A 61 -4.13 -7.89 5.98
C THR A 61 -4.25 -8.99 7.03
N LEU A 62 -3.49 -10.08 6.84
CA LEU A 62 -3.27 -11.11 7.84
C LEU A 62 -1.79 -11.08 8.24
N GLU A 63 -1.53 -10.86 9.52
CA GLU A 63 -0.19 -10.87 10.08
C GLU A 63 0.33 -12.30 10.20
N THR A 64 1.61 -12.47 9.89
CA THR A 64 2.34 -13.73 9.98
C THR A 64 3.69 -13.48 10.64
N GLU A 65 4.23 -14.49 11.31
CA GLU A 65 5.48 -14.36 12.05
C GLU A 65 6.72 -14.23 11.14
N SER A 66 6.58 -14.68 9.88
CA SER A 66 7.69 -14.75 8.94
C SER A 66 7.26 -14.67 7.47
N VAL A 67 8.20 -14.28 6.60
CA VAL A 67 8.00 -14.28 5.14
C VAL A 67 7.66 -15.67 4.59
N PRO A 68 8.33 -16.77 5.01
CA PRO A 68 7.92 -18.12 4.63
C PRO A 68 6.45 -18.45 4.96
N ASP A 69 5.92 -17.97 6.08
CA ASP A 69 4.53 -18.22 6.48
C ASP A 69 3.57 -17.48 5.57
N ALA A 70 3.80 -16.17 5.36
CA ALA A 70 3.03 -15.38 4.41
C ALA A 70 3.04 -15.99 3.00
N ARG A 71 4.20 -16.47 2.54
CA ARG A 71 4.34 -17.11 1.23
C ARG A 71 3.59 -18.44 1.16
N ARG A 72 3.61 -19.26 2.22
CA ARG A 72 2.81 -20.50 2.25
C ARG A 72 1.32 -20.19 2.17
N LEU A 73 0.88 -19.14 2.87
CA LEU A 73 -0.51 -18.71 2.86
C LEU A 73 -0.95 -18.16 1.50
N GLU A 74 -0.12 -17.32 0.88
CA GLU A 74 -0.34 -16.83 -0.48
C GLU A 74 -0.43 -17.99 -1.49
N LEU A 75 0.49 -18.96 -1.41
CA LEU A 75 0.48 -20.14 -2.29
C LEU A 75 -0.77 -21.00 -2.10
N ARG A 76 -1.28 -21.13 -0.86
CA ARG A 76 -2.55 -21.81 -0.56
C ARG A 76 -3.69 -21.08 -1.25
N PHE A 77 -3.86 -19.79 -1.00
CA PHE A 77 -4.94 -18.98 -1.60
C PHE A 77 -4.86 -18.95 -3.12
N ARG A 78 -3.67 -18.85 -3.71
CA ARG A 78 -3.50 -18.89 -5.17
C ARG A 78 -4.00 -20.21 -5.78
N ARG A 79 -3.82 -21.34 -5.10
CA ARG A 79 -4.32 -22.64 -5.57
C ARG A 79 -5.83 -22.73 -5.38
N GLU A 80 -6.32 -22.31 -4.23
CA GLU A 80 -7.74 -22.35 -3.86
C GLU A 80 -8.60 -21.47 -4.78
N PHE A 81 -8.12 -20.27 -5.12
CA PHE A 81 -8.84 -19.29 -5.94
C PHE A 81 -8.34 -19.21 -7.38
N ALA A 82 -7.65 -20.24 -7.88
CA ALA A 82 -7.07 -20.25 -9.24
C ALA A 82 -8.13 -20.00 -10.33
N ALA A 83 -9.36 -20.47 -10.14
CA ALA A 83 -10.47 -20.26 -11.07
C ALA A 83 -10.88 -18.80 -11.23
N HIS A 84 -10.55 -17.95 -10.26
CA HIS A 84 -10.84 -16.52 -10.28
C HIS A 84 -9.70 -15.69 -10.89
N ASN A 85 -8.59 -16.31 -11.29
CA ASN A 85 -7.43 -15.59 -11.78
C ASN A 85 -7.79 -14.67 -12.96
N ALA A 86 -7.34 -13.43 -12.89
CA ALA A 86 -7.65 -12.39 -13.84
C ALA A 86 -6.39 -11.62 -14.27
N PRO A 87 -6.40 -10.97 -15.43
CA PRO A 87 -5.32 -10.06 -15.80
C PRO A 87 -5.31 -8.83 -14.87
N ARG A 88 -4.11 -8.24 -14.72
CA ARG A 88 -3.93 -6.96 -14.02
C ARG A 88 -4.73 -5.84 -14.71
N PRO A 89 -5.37 -4.93 -13.97
CA PRO A 89 -5.94 -3.70 -14.53
C PRO A 89 -4.89 -2.84 -15.24
N LEU A 90 -5.27 -2.14 -16.31
CA LEU A 90 -4.38 -1.22 -17.03
C LEU A 90 -3.99 0.02 -16.20
N THR A 91 -4.77 0.36 -15.19
CA THR A 91 -4.48 1.47 -14.26
C THR A 91 -3.34 1.17 -13.30
N MET A 92 -2.95 -0.10 -13.15
CA MET A 92 -1.91 -0.52 -12.20
C MET A 92 -0.53 -0.55 -12.85
N ARG A 93 0.49 -0.11 -12.12
CA ARG A 93 1.88 -0.09 -12.61
C ARG A 93 2.41 -1.51 -12.89
N GLU A 94 3.12 -1.67 -14.00
CA GLU A 94 3.70 -2.96 -14.40
C GLU A 94 4.90 -3.36 -13.52
N ASP A 95 5.73 -2.38 -13.15
CA ASP A 95 7.02 -2.60 -12.48
C ASP A 95 6.88 -2.93 -10.98
N ALA A 96 5.66 -2.85 -10.42
CA ALA A 96 5.39 -3.08 -9.00
C ALA A 96 5.51 -4.55 -8.56
N GLY A 97 5.81 -5.47 -9.48
CA GLY A 97 5.80 -6.92 -9.24
C GLY A 97 4.38 -7.46 -8.99
N GLY A 98 4.18 -8.76 -9.18
CA GLY A 98 2.88 -9.40 -8.92
C GLY A 98 1.85 -9.21 -10.04
N ALA A 99 2.29 -9.32 -11.30
CA ALA A 99 1.41 -9.24 -12.48
C ALA A 99 0.35 -10.35 -12.54
N ARG A 100 0.48 -11.42 -11.75
CA ARG A 100 -0.32 -12.64 -11.89
C ARG A 100 -1.34 -12.85 -10.78
N GLU A 101 -1.15 -12.27 -9.60
CA GLU A 101 -2.02 -12.53 -8.45
C GLU A 101 -3.12 -11.45 -8.37
N TRP A 102 -3.90 -11.39 -9.45
CA TRP A 102 -5.14 -10.62 -9.57
C TRP A 102 -6.30 -11.60 -9.72
N TYR A 103 -7.42 -11.29 -9.08
CA TYR A 103 -8.58 -12.18 -9.04
C TYR A 103 -9.87 -11.39 -9.26
N ARG A 104 -10.80 -11.96 -10.03
CA ARG A 104 -12.13 -11.39 -10.30
C ARG A 104 -13.21 -12.18 -9.56
N GLY A 105 -14.09 -11.50 -8.83
CA GLY A 105 -15.20 -12.15 -8.10
C GLY A 105 -14.80 -13.10 -6.99
N ALA A 106 -13.58 -12.96 -6.45
CA ALA A 106 -13.07 -13.82 -5.38
C ALA A 106 -13.19 -13.19 -3.98
N TYR A 107 -13.68 -11.95 -3.87
CA TYR A 107 -13.60 -11.19 -2.63
C TYR A 107 -14.30 -11.90 -1.47
N ASP A 108 -15.56 -12.28 -1.63
CA ASP A 108 -16.34 -12.86 -0.53
C ASP A 108 -15.73 -14.18 -0.06
N SER A 109 -15.26 -15.01 -1.00
CA SER A 109 -14.59 -16.28 -0.68
C SER A 109 -13.26 -16.07 0.04
N LEU A 110 -12.45 -15.09 -0.39
CA LEU A 110 -11.20 -14.71 0.29
C LEU A 110 -11.45 -14.10 1.67
N ALA A 111 -12.48 -13.26 1.80
CA ALA A 111 -12.87 -12.65 3.06
C ALA A 111 -13.32 -13.75 4.07
N ALA A 112 -14.15 -14.70 3.63
CA ALA A 112 -14.56 -15.84 4.44
C ALA A 112 -13.37 -16.72 4.85
N ALA A 113 -12.48 -17.06 3.90
CA ALA A 113 -11.26 -17.81 4.20
C ALA A 113 -10.34 -17.05 5.19
N SER A 114 -10.25 -15.73 5.09
CA SER A 114 -9.46 -14.91 6.02
C SER A 114 -10.05 -14.91 7.44
N HIS A 115 -11.38 -14.96 7.57
CA HIS A 115 -12.04 -15.01 8.87
C HIS A 115 -11.88 -16.39 9.54
N ALA A 116 -11.85 -17.48 8.76
CA ALA A 116 -11.51 -18.79 9.29
C ALA A 116 -10.10 -18.82 9.89
N LEU A 117 -9.13 -18.17 9.24
CA LEU A 117 -7.75 -18.06 9.74
C LEU A 117 -7.64 -17.22 11.01
N GLU A 118 -8.50 -16.21 11.18
CA GLU A 118 -8.60 -15.46 12.44
C GLU A 118 -8.97 -16.39 13.61
N GLY A 119 -9.90 -17.32 13.38
CA GLY A 119 -10.23 -18.39 14.33
C GLY A 119 -9.09 -19.39 14.59
N GLU A 120 -8.15 -19.53 13.66
CA GLU A 120 -6.92 -20.33 13.81
C GLU A 120 -5.79 -19.56 14.53
N GLY A 121 -6.01 -18.30 14.91
CA GLY A 121 -5.06 -17.48 15.67
C GLY A 121 -4.25 -16.48 14.85
N PHE A 122 -4.53 -16.29 13.56
CA PHE A 122 -3.91 -15.23 12.77
C PHE A 122 -4.49 -13.87 13.12
N THR A 123 -3.65 -12.85 13.29
CA THR A 123 -4.13 -11.47 13.50
C THR A 123 -4.58 -10.88 12.17
N ARG A 124 -5.87 -10.56 12.07
CA ARG A 124 -6.47 -9.90 10.91
C ARG A 124 -6.64 -8.40 11.16
N HIS A 125 -6.16 -7.58 10.24
CA HIS A 125 -6.33 -6.13 10.25
C HIS A 125 -7.36 -5.74 9.18
N ALA A 126 -8.62 -5.56 9.59
CA ALA A 126 -9.75 -5.17 8.75
C ALA A 126 -10.66 -4.19 9.51
N PRO A 127 -11.11 -3.07 8.90
CA PRO A 127 -10.71 -2.57 7.59
C PRO A 127 -9.23 -2.18 7.56
N LEU A 128 -8.60 -2.33 6.39
CA LEU A 128 -7.18 -1.96 6.21
C LEU A 128 -6.95 -0.46 6.42
N ARG A 129 -7.98 0.37 6.18
CA ARG A 129 -7.99 1.82 6.44
C ARG A 129 -7.38 2.18 7.80
N THR A 130 -7.82 1.54 8.89
CA THR A 130 -7.36 1.82 10.25
C THR A 130 -5.87 1.48 10.44
N TRP A 131 -5.45 0.33 9.91
CA TRP A 131 -4.06 -0.10 9.98
C TRP A 131 -3.15 0.84 9.18
N LEU A 132 -3.59 1.26 7.99
CA LEU A 132 -2.84 2.21 7.15
C LEU A 132 -2.74 3.60 7.78
N ARG A 133 -3.79 4.05 8.49
CA ARG A 133 -3.75 5.31 9.24
C ARG A 133 -2.62 5.27 10.26
N THR A 134 -2.58 4.25 11.12
CA THR A 134 -1.50 4.11 12.11
C THR A 134 -0.13 3.98 11.45
N ALA A 135 -0.04 3.26 10.34
CA ALA A 135 1.20 3.14 9.57
C ALA A 135 1.67 4.49 8.98
N LEU A 136 0.77 5.35 8.52
CA LEU A 136 1.09 6.68 8.02
C LEU A 136 1.42 7.65 9.16
N GLU A 137 0.66 7.63 10.26
CA GLU A 137 0.93 8.44 11.45
C GLU A 137 2.33 8.15 12.01
N ALA A 138 2.73 6.87 12.08
CA ALA A 138 4.07 6.47 12.49
C ALA A 138 5.20 6.93 11.54
N ARG A 139 4.85 7.36 10.32
CA ARG A 139 5.78 7.92 9.32
C ARG A 139 5.60 9.43 9.14
N ALA A 140 4.66 10.06 9.86
CA ALA A 140 4.30 11.45 9.67
C ALA A 140 5.43 12.41 10.03
N ASP A 141 6.29 12.04 10.99
CA ASP A 141 7.47 12.83 11.37
C ASP A 141 8.44 13.05 10.19
N LEU A 142 8.43 12.18 9.17
CA LEU A 142 9.26 12.29 7.98
C LEU A 142 8.66 13.21 6.90
N LEU A 143 7.40 13.67 7.06
CA LEU A 143 6.72 14.53 6.08
C LEU A 143 7.36 15.90 5.95
N PHE A 144 7.87 16.46 7.05
CA PHE A 144 8.50 17.78 7.04
C PHE A 144 9.73 17.78 6.11
N ASP A 145 10.59 16.77 6.24
CA ASP A 145 11.78 16.61 5.40
C ASP A 145 11.40 16.36 3.93
N TRP A 146 10.33 15.59 3.69
CA TRP A 146 9.86 15.27 2.35
C TRP A 146 9.25 16.47 1.62
N THR A 147 8.49 17.31 2.32
CA THR A 147 7.88 18.52 1.74
C THR A 147 8.87 19.67 1.55
N SER A 148 10.04 19.59 2.17
CA SER A 148 11.18 20.48 1.93
C SER A 148 11.80 20.30 0.53
N LEU A 149 11.45 19.21 -0.19
CA LEU A 149 11.79 19.02 -1.60
C LEU A 149 11.01 19.94 -2.54
N LEU A 150 9.89 20.54 -2.09
CA LEU A 150 9.21 21.59 -2.85
C LEU A 150 9.99 22.89 -2.70
N GLY A 151 10.52 23.41 -3.81
CA GLY A 151 11.11 24.75 -3.84
C GLY A 151 10.06 25.83 -3.57
N VAL A 152 10.52 27.06 -3.28
CA VAL A 152 9.63 28.23 -3.15
C VAL A 152 8.81 28.42 -4.43
N ASP A 153 9.44 28.26 -5.60
CA ASP A 153 8.79 28.35 -6.91
C ASP A 153 7.72 27.27 -7.14
N ASP A 154 7.88 26.07 -6.57
CA ASP A 154 6.87 25.00 -6.65
C ASP A 154 5.63 25.30 -5.77
N ARG A 155 5.79 26.15 -4.73
CA ARG A 155 4.74 26.50 -3.77
C ARG A 155 3.95 27.75 -4.17
N GLU A 156 4.57 28.66 -4.93
CA GLU A 156 3.96 29.95 -5.32
C GLU A 156 3.09 29.88 -6.59
N THR A 157 2.96 28.69 -7.20
CA THR A 157 2.55 28.61 -8.60
C THR A 157 1.30 27.75 -8.84
N PRO A 158 0.12 28.35 -9.04
CA PRO A 158 -0.74 28.01 -10.16
C PRO A 158 -0.25 28.86 -11.35
N ARG A 159 0.57 28.31 -12.27
CA ARG A 159 1.05 29.13 -13.41
C ARG A 159 -0.17 29.69 -14.14
N PRO A 160 -0.30 31.02 -14.29
CA PRO A 160 -1.29 31.59 -15.20
C PRO A 160 -1.00 31.01 -16.59
N GLY A 161 -1.95 30.27 -17.18
CA GLY A 161 -1.81 29.75 -18.55
C GLY A 161 -1.79 28.22 -18.73
N GLY A 162 -2.23 27.41 -17.77
CA GLY A 162 -2.57 26.00 -18.04
C GLY A 162 -1.38 25.04 -18.21
N LEU A 163 -0.19 25.40 -17.72
CA LEU A 163 0.95 24.46 -17.65
C LEU A 163 0.69 23.39 -16.57
N ARG A 164 0.87 22.11 -16.95
CA ARG A 164 0.70 20.94 -16.07
C ARG A 164 1.59 21.04 -14.82
N ALA A 165 1.09 20.52 -13.69
CA ALA A 165 1.84 20.40 -12.45
C ALA A 165 3.18 19.68 -12.67
N THR A 166 4.22 20.07 -11.94
CA THR A 166 5.52 19.40 -12.01
C THR A 166 5.40 17.97 -11.46
N PRO A 167 6.31 17.04 -11.84
CA PRO A 167 6.33 15.70 -11.25
C PRO A 167 6.47 15.72 -9.72
N ALA A 168 7.25 16.66 -9.17
CA ALA A 168 7.41 16.85 -7.73
C ALA A 168 6.11 17.32 -7.07
N GLN A 169 5.42 18.32 -7.65
CA GLN A 169 4.12 18.77 -7.17
C GLN A 169 3.08 17.64 -7.18
N THR A 170 3.06 16.83 -8.24
CA THR A 170 2.15 15.67 -8.35
C THR A 170 2.46 14.62 -7.29
N ALA A 171 3.73 14.27 -7.09
CA ALA A 171 4.14 13.29 -6.09
C ALA A 171 3.81 13.74 -4.66
N VAL A 172 4.05 15.03 -4.32
CA VAL A 172 3.67 15.56 -3.01
C VAL A 172 2.15 15.61 -2.85
N ARG A 173 1.41 16.02 -3.89
CA ARG A 173 -0.06 16.02 -3.84
C ARG A 173 -0.62 14.62 -3.61
N ASP A 174 -0.11 13.62 -4.33
CA ASP A 174 -0.55 12.24 -4.16
C ASP A 174 -0.21 11.72 -2.75
N ALA A 175 0.97 12.06 -2.22
CA ALA A 175 1.35 11.72 -0.86
C ALA A 175 0.44 12.37 0.19
N LEU A 176 0.21 13.69 0.12
CA LEU A 176 -0.66 14.41 1.05
C LEU A 176 -2.13 14.00 0.93
N GLY A 177 -2.59 13.70 -0.28
CA GLY A 177 -3.92 13.17 -0.53
C GLY A 177 -4.16 11.84 0.19
N ALA A 178 -3.12 11.02 0.44
CA ALA A 178 -3.27 9.81 1.24
C ALA A 178 -3.56 10.10 2.72
N PHE A 179 -2.96 11.15 3.29
CA PHE A 179 -3.25 11.57 4.67
C PHE A 179 -4.67 12.10 4.79
N ASP A 180 -5.09 12.94 3.84
CA ASP A 180 -6.46 13.43 3.76
C ASP A 180 -7.47 12.30 3.62
N ALA A 181 -7.20 11.37 2.71
CA ALA A 181 -8.07 10.24 2.44
C ALA A 181 -8.23 9.31 3.64
N LEU A 182 -7.32 9.35 4.61
CA LEU A 182 -7.40 8.63 5.88
C LEU A 182 -7.83 9.52 7.08
N ASP A 183 -8.26 10.75 6.82
CA ASP A 183 -8.69 11.77 7.79
C ASP A 183 -7.60 12.19 8.79
N ILE A 184 -6.33 12.10 8.39
CA ILE A 184 -5.20 12.44 9.26
C ILE A 184 -4.94 13.95 9.20
N ASP A 185 -4.97 14.63 10.35
CA ASP A 185 -4.73 16.08 10.42
C ASP A 185 -3.27 16.43 10.13
N LEU A 186 -3.02 17.02 8.95
CA LEU A 186 -1.69 17.42 8.50
C LEU A 186 -1.12 18.67 9.21
N ALA A 187 -1.96 19.44 9.92
CA ALA A 187 -1.56 20.71 10.53
C ALA A 187 -0.34 20.63 11.47
N PRO A 188 -0.17 19.57 12.29
CA PRO A 188 0.97 19.45 13.19
C PRO A 188 2.30 19.18 12.50
N TRP A 189 2.30 18.66 11.27
CA TRP A 189 3.52 18.14 10.62
C TRP A 189 4.01 18.98 9.44
N LEU A 190 3.20 19.92 8.93
CA LEU A 190 3.52 20.70 7.74
C LEU A 190 3.62 22.20 8.01
N PRO A 191 4.55 22.92 7.36
CA PRO A 191 4.54 24.37 7.37
C PRO A 191 3.24 24.94 6.78
N GLU A 192 2.76 26.06 7.32
CA GLU A 192 1.51 26.71 6.87
C GLU A 192 1.51 27.03 5.37
N ALA A 193 2.65 27.39 4.79
CA ALA A 193 2.77 27.64 3.35
C ALA A 193 2.42 26.39 2.51
N VAL A 194 2.83 25.19 2.95
CA VAL A 194 2.55 23.92 2.28
C VAL A 194 1.08 23.54 2.47
N LEU A 195 0.53 23.76 3.67
CA LEU A 195 -0.89 23.52 3.94
C LEU A 195 -1.79 24.40 3.05
N ARG A 196 -1.46 25.69 2.88
CA ARG A 196 -2.20 26.58 1.99
C ARG A 196 -2.12 26.14 0.53
N TRP A 197 -0.93 25.78 0.06
CA TRP A 197 -0.73 25.26 -1.29
C TRP A 197 -1.55 23.98 -1.54
N HIS A 198 -1.53 23.05 -0.59
CA HIS A 198 -2.26 21.79 -0.68
C HIS A 198 -3.78 22.02 -0.72
N ARG A 199 -4.30 22.88 0.17
CA ARG A 199 -5.72 23.26 0.19
C ARG A 199 -6.16 23.95 -1.10
N ALA A 200 -5.30 24.78 -1.70
CA ALA A 200 -5.58 25.45 -2.98
C ALA A 200 -5.45 24.52 -4.21
N SER A 201 -4.81 23.37 -4.04
CA SER A 201 -4.54 22.39 -5.10
C SER A 201 -5.51 21.19 -5.10
N ARG A 202 -6.44 21.13 -4.13
CA ARG A 202 -7.49 20.11 -4.05
C ARG A 202 -8.60 20.34 -5.07
#